data_AF-A0A923MK10-F1
#
_entry.id   AF-A0A923MK10-F1
#
_cell.length_a   1.000
_cell.length_b   1.000
_cell.length_c   1.000
_cell.angle_alpha   90.00
_cell.angle_beta   90.00
_cell.angle_gamma   90.00
#
_symmetry.space_group_name_H-M   'P 1'
#
loop_
_entity.id
_entity.type
_entity.pdbx_description
1 polymer ?
#
loop_
_entity_poly.entity_id
_entity_poly.type
_entity_poly.pdbx_seq_one_letter_code
_entity_poly.pdbx_strand_id
1 'polypeptide(L)' 'MNTKIKRAIISVIVFVVIYFLAGFIIRWSNYDMYLEALKVLTAVIGAGCYWVGSNE' A
#
# COMPACT_ATOMS: atom_id res chain seq x y z
N MET A 1 -12.79 16.97 10.47
CA MET A 1 -11.54 16.18 10.43
C MET A 1 -10.63 16.78 9.36
N ASN A 2 -9.39 17.11 9.71
CA ASN A 2 -8.46 17.78 8.79
C ASN A 2 -8.25 16.90 7.54
N THR A 3 -8.34 17.46 6.33
CA THR A 3 -8.34 16.68 5.06
C THR A 3 -7.09 15.82 4.92
N LYS A 4 -5.94 16.32 5.39
CA LYS A 4 -4.67 15.58 5.47
C LYS A 4 -4.77 14.30 6.35
N ILE A 5 -5.43 14.38 7.51
CA ILE A 5 -5.64 13.23 8.41
C ILE A 5 -6.56 12.19 7.77
N LYS A 6 -7.62 12.64 7.07
CA LYS A 6 -8.51 11.73 6.33
C LYS A 6 -7.76 10.97 5.24
N ARG A 7 -6.90 11.66 4.49
CA ARG A 7 -6.07 11.03 3.45
C ARG A 7 -5.06 10.03 4.04
N ALA A 8 -4.43 10.37 5.16
CA ALA A 8 -3.51 9.47 5.85
C ALA A 8 -4.21 8.17 6.32
N ILE A 9 -5.39 8.29 6.94
CA ILE A 9 -6.17 7.13 7.38
C ILE A 9 -6.56 6.23 6.20
N ILE A 10 -7.01 6.82 5.08
CA ILE A 10 -7.36 6.07 3.87
C ILE A 10 -6.13 5.32 3.31
N SER A 11 -4.96 5.97 3.27
CA SER A 11 -3.72 5.35 2.82
C SER A 11 -3.34 4.12 3.66
N VAL A 12 -3.46 4.24 5.00
CA VAL A 12 -3.20 3.13 5.93
C VAL A 12 -4.20 1.97 5.71
N ILE A 13 -5.49 2.27 5.53
CA ILE A 13 -6.50 1.24 5.28
C ILE A 13 -6.21 0.49 3.97
N VAL A 14 -5.92 1.22 2.88
CA VAL A 14 -5.58 0.63 1.58
C VAL A 14 -4.34 -0.25 1.70
N PHE A 15 -3.32 0.20 2.43
CA PHE A 15 -2.12 -0.58 2.68
C PHE A 15 -2.41 -1.92 3.38
N VAL A 16 -3.20 -1.90 4.46
CA VAL A 16 -3.57 -3.11 5.21
C VAL A 16 -4.33 -4.09 4.31
N VAL A 17 -5.28 -3.59 3.50
CA VAL A 17 -6.04 -4.42 2.55
C VAL A 17 -5.11 -5.07 1.53
N ILE A 18 -4.19 -4.30 0.93
CA ILE A 18 -3.24 -4.84 -0.05
C ILE A 18 -2.29 -5.85 0.59
N TYR A 19 -1.82 -5.61 1.81
CA TYR A 19 -0.95 -6.55 2.52
C TYR A 19 -1.62 -7.91 2.75
N PHE A 20 -2.89 -7.91 3.19
CA PHE A 20 -3.66 -9.14 3.37
C PHE A 20 -3.99 -9.84 2.05
N LEU A 21 -4.39 -9.09 1.01
CA LEU A 21 -4.63 -9.66 -0.32
C LEU A 21 -3.34 -10.22 -0.96
N ALA A 22 -2.22 -9.52 -0.81
CA ALA A 22 -0.92 -9.96 -1.29
C ALA A 22 -0.54 -11.29 -0.63
N GLY A 23 -0.70 -11.42 0.69
CA GLY A 23 -0.48 -12.69 1.38
C GLY A 23 -1.33 -13.85 0.83
N PHE A 24 -2.58 -13.58 0.41
CA PHE A 24 -3.46 -14.58 -0.20
C PHE A 24 -3.02 -14.97 -1.62
N ILE A 25 -2.71 -13.98 -2.47
CA ILE A 25 -2.28 -14.19 -3.86
C ILE A 25 -0.90 -14.89 -3.92
N ILE A 26 0.01 -14.47 -3.06
CA ILE A 26 1.41 -14.93 -3.04
C ILE A 26 1.52 -16.36 -2.50
N ARG A 27 0.65 -16.79 -1.57
CA ARG A 27 0.63 -18.17 -1.05
C ARG A 27 0.36 -19.23 -2.11
N TRP A 28 -0.15 -18.85 -3.28
CA TRP A 28 -0.38 -19.73 -4.42
C TRP A 28 0.80 -19.80 -5.40
N SER A 29 1.79 -18.92 -5.31
CA SER A 29 2.88 -18.81 -6.29
C SER A 29 4.24 -19.13 -5.66
N ASN A 30 4.95 -20.11 -6.21
CA ASN A 30 6.35 -20.45 -5.86
C ASN A 30 7.33 -19.42 -6.47
N TYR A 31 7.09 -18.12 -6.27
CA TYR A 31 7.94 -17.04 -6.77
C TYR A 31 8.65 -16.34 -5.60
N ASP A 32 9.74 -15.63 -5.89
CA ASP A 32 10.58 -14.89 -4.92
C ASP A 32 9.74 -13.88 -4.12
N MET A 33 9.15 -14.41 -3.04
CA MET A 33 8.01 -13.89 -2.29
C MET A 33 8.27 -12.50 -1.72
N TYR A 34 9.52 -12.31 -1.30
CA TYR A 34 9.99 -11.09 -0.66
C TYR A 34 10.15 -9.95 -1.67
N LEU A 35 10.60 -10.26 -2.89
CA LEU A 35 10.90 -9.25 -3.90
C LEU A 35 9.62 -8.67 -4.50
N GLU A 36 8.62 -9.53 -4.77
CA GLU A 36 7.31 -9.14 -5.29
C GLU A 36 6.52 -8.32 -4.26
N ALA A 37 6.49 -8.77 -3.00
CA ALA A 37 5.84 -8.07 -1.91
C ALA A 37 6.47 -6.68 -1.67
N LEU A 38 7.80 -6.59 -1.74
CA LEU A 38 8.53 -5.33 -1.54
C LEU A 38 8.31 -4.35 -2.70
N LYS A 39 8.15 -4.83 -3.94
CA LYS A 39 7.73 -3.99 -5.08
C LYS A 39 6.34 -3.41 -4.88
N VAL A 40 5.36 -4.23 -4.50
CA VAL A 40 3.99 -3.77 -4.23
C VAL A 40 3.97 -2.78 -3.07
N LEU A 41 4.69 -3.09 -1.99
CA LEU A 41 4.86 -2.22 -0.83
C LEU A 41 5.40 -0.83 -1.25
N THR A 42 6.47 -0.83 -2.04
CA THR A 42 7.14 0.41 -2.48
C THR A 42 6.23 1.22 -3.41
N ALA A 43 5.48 0.57 -4.29
CA ALA A 43 4.51 1.22 -5.18
C ALA A 43 3.35 1.86 -4.39
N VAL A 44 2.81 1.15 -3.39
CA VAL A 44 1.72 1.65 -2.54
C VAL A 44 2.18 2.81 -1.66
N ILE A 45 3.37 2.73 -1.06
CA ILE A 45 3.95 3.83 -0.28
C ILE A 45 4.21 5.04 -1.17
N GLY A 46 4.79 4.85 -2.35
CA GLY A 46 5.04 5.94 -3.31
C GLY A 46 3.76 6.65 -3.75
N ALA A 47 2.74 5.88 -4.13
CA ALA A 47 1.44 6.43 -4.53
C ALA A 47 0.71 7.10 -3.36
N GLY A 48 0.77 6.52 -2.16
CA GLY A 48 0.19 7.07 -0.94
C GLY A 48 0.84 8.40 -0.53
N CYS A 49 2.17 8.47 -0.55
CA CYS A 49 2.92 9.69 -0.26
C CYS A 49 2.65 10.79 -1.30
N TYR A 50 2.61 10.45 -2.59
CA TYR A 50 2.23 11.38 -3.65
C TYR A 50 0.82 11.94 -3.41
N TRP A 51 -0.16 11.09 -3.15
CA TRP A 51 -1.56 11.50 -2.98
C TRP A 51 -1.82 12.31 -1.69
N VAL A 52 -1.09 12.03 -0.61
CA VAL A 52 -1.14 12.82 0.62
C VAL A 52 -0.53 14.21 0.43
N GLY A 53 0.56 14.32 -0.35
CA GLY A 53 1.25 15.59 -0.65
C GLY A 53 0.64 16.42 -1.78
N SER A 54 -0.13 15.83 -2.69
CA SER A 54 -0.65 16.44 -3.92
C SER A 54 -1.72 17.54 -3.74
N ASN A 55 -1.84 18.17 -2.56
CA ASN A 55 -2.79 19.27 -2.34
C ASN A 55 -2.13 20.51 -1.73
N GLU A 56 -0.87 20.72 -2.12
CA GLU A 56 -0.21 22.03 -2.13
C GLU A 56 -0.12 22.51 -3.58
#